data_AF-A0A2V7BG80-F1
#
_entry.id   AF-A0A2V7BG80-F1
#
_cell.length_a   1.000
_cell.length_b   1.000
_cell.length_c   1.000
_cell.angle_alpha   90.00
_cell.angle_beta   90.00
_cell.angle_gamma   90.00
#
_symmetry.space_group_name_H-M   'P 1'
#
loop_
_entity.id
_entity.type
_entity.pdbx_description
1 polymer ?
#
loop_
_entity_poly.entity_id
_entity_poly.type
_entity_poly.pdbx_seq_one_letter_code
_entity_poly.pdbx_strand_id
1 'polypeptide(L)'
;MTNYVEHLQPELIVNYCKLVIVSVDSPMLSKDIKDGLGATFPFLSDEDKKVITELEIVDTTDRYHPVAIPYTVVLERDRTIYKIYNGWWYVGRPTVEELRMDLRALMSRRQDWWYDKTPPPYAQKSDELPFHMER
;
A
#
# COMPACT_ATOMS: atom_id res chain seq x y z
N MET A 1 2.22 -3.91 12.16
CA MET A 1 1.68 -4.86 11.16
C MET A 1 0.30 -5.37 11.54
N THR A 2 -0.03 -5.56 12.82
CA THR A 2 -1.37 -6.00 13.29
C THR A 2 -2.53 -5.25 12.65
N ASN A 3 -2.47 -3.91 12.59
CA ASN A 3 -3.52 -3.10 11.94
C ASN A 3 -3.76 -3.48 10.47
N TYR A 4 -2.72 -3.90 9.74
CA TYR A 4 -2.87 -4.34 8.35
C TYR A 4 -3.53 -5.71 8.27
N VAL A 5 -3.29 -6.60 9.22
CA VAL A 5 -3.97 -7.91 9.27
C VAL A 5 -5.42 -7.75 9.70
N GLU A 6 -5.67 -6.97 10.74
CA GLU A 6 -7.01 -6.83 11.33
C GLU A 6 -7.96 -6.03 10.43
N HIS A 7 -7.48 -4.93 9.84
CA HIS A 7 -8.35 -3.97 9.17
C HIS A 7 -8.16 -3.91 7.66
N LEU A 8 -6.94 -4.11 7.13
CA LEU A 8 -6.68 -3.94 5.70
C LEU A 8 -6.79 -5.25 4.91
N GLN A 9 -6.22 -6.35 5.41
CA GLN A 9 -6.25 -7.67 4.79
C GLN A 9 -7.63 -8.15 4.35
N PRO A 10 -8.69 -8.09 5.18
CA PRO A 10 -10.03 -8.50 4.73
C PRO A 10 -10.54 -7.65 3.54
N GLU A 11 -10.17 -6.37 3.49
CA GLU A 11 -10.56 -5.45 2.42
C GLU A 11 -9.77 -5.69 1.13
N LEU A 12 -8.49 -6.06 1.22
CA LEU A 12 -7.64 -6.34 0.04
C LEU A 12 -8.24 -7.43 -0.85
N ILE A 13 -8.90 -8.42 -0.25
CA ILE A 13 -9.56 -9.53 -0.96
C ILE A 13 -10.70 -9.00 -1.85
N VAL A 14 -11.50 -8.06 -1.33
CA VAL A 14 -12.65 -7.49 -2.04
C VAL A 14 -12.24 -6.38 -3.02
N ASN A 15 -11.19 -5.63 -2.67
CA ASN A 15 -10.65 -4.55 -3.51
C ASN A 15 -9.72 -5.03 -4.63
N TYR A 16 -9.50 -6.35 -4.76
CA TYR A 16 -8.56 -6.97 -5.71
C TYR A 16 -7.13 -6.40 -5.63
N CYS A 17 -6.75 -5.87 -4.47
CA CYS A 17 -5.43 -5.30 -4.20
C CYS A 17 -4.54 -6.36 -3.54
N LYS A 18 -3.22 -6.19 -3.63
CA LYS A 18 -2.24 -7.08 -3.02
C LYS A 18 -1.33 -6.29 -2.10
N LEU A 19 -1.01 -6.88 -0.95
CA LEU A 19 0.02 -6.41 -0.04
C LEU A 19 1.14 -7.46 -0.04
N VAL A 20 2.38 -7.00 0.07
CA VAL A 20 3.55 -7.85 0.25
C VAL A 20 4.44 -7.16 1.29
N ILE A 21 5.00 -7.93 2.21
CA ILE A 21 6.04 -7.45 3.12
C ILE A 21 7.37 -8.04 2.68
N VAL A 22 8.41 -7.20 2.68
CA VAL A 22 9.80 -7.63 2.43
C VAL A 22 10.61 -7.23 3.66
N SER A 23 11.37 -8.17 4.22
CA SER A 23 12.30 -7.91 5.33
C SER A 23 13.61 -8.66 5.13
N VAL A 24 14.65 -8.28 5.88
CA VAL A 24 15.96 -8.97 5.86
C VAL A 24 16.00 -10.21 6.77
N ASP A 25 14.85 -10.59 7.34
CA ASP A 25 14.73 -11.76 8.20
C ASP A 25 14.91 -13.04 7.37
N SER A 26 15.39 -14.11 8.00
CA SER A 26 15.48 -15.41 7.34
C SER A 26 14.09 -15.93 6.95
N PRO A 27 13.96 -16.77 5.91
CA PRO A 27 12.67 -17.31 5.49
C PRO A 27 11.91 -18.03 6.61
N MET A 28 12.63 -18.68 7.54
CA MET A 28 12.05 -19.35 8.70
C MET A 28 11.43 -18.34 9.68
N LEU A 29 12.17 -17.30 10.05
CA LEU A 29 11.67 -16.26 10.94
C LEU A 29 10.51 -15.47 10.32
N SER A 30 10.60 -15.12 9.02
CA SER A 30 9.52 -14.46 8.30
C SER A 30 8.23 -15.29 8.33
N LYS A 31 8.34 -16.62 8.19
CA LYS A 31 7.19 -17.53 8.27
C LYS A 31 6.58 -17.57 9.67
N ASP A 32 7.40 -17.70 10.71
CA ASP A 32 6.92 -17.73 12.10
C ASP A 32 6.19 -16.43 12.47
N ILE A 33 6.73 -15.28 12.06
CA ILE A 33 6.09 -13.97 12.25
C ILE A 33 4.76 -13.89 11.49
N LYS A 34 4.75 -14.28 10.21
CA LYS A 34 3.54 -14.28 9.38
C LYS A 34 2.44 -15.12 10.01
N ASP A 35 2.77 -16.34 10.44
CA ASP A 35 1.81 -17.28 11.01
C ASP A 35 1.33 -16.81 12.39
N GLY A 36 2.22 -16.24 13.22
CA GLY A 36 1.87 -15.64 14.51
C GLY A 36 0.95 -14.42 14.41
N LEU A 37 1.04 -13.65 13.32
CA LEU A 37 0.15 -12.51 13.04
C LEU A 37 -1.18 -12.93 12.42
N GLY A 38 -1.31 -14.14 11.88
CA GLY A 38 -2.48 -14.54 11.07
C GLY A 38 -2.54 -13.86 9.70
N ALA A 39 -1.39 -13.45 9.17
CA ALA A 39 -1.31 -12.76 7.88
C ALA A 39 -1.45 -13.75 6.70
N THR A 40 -2.30 -13.41 5.73
CA THR A 40 -2.51 -14.18 4.50
C THR A 40 -1.75 -13.61 3.31
N PHE A 41 -1.26 -12.38 3.40
CA PHE A 41 -0.38 -11.79 2.39
C PHE A 41 1.06 -12.33 2.48
N PRO A 42 1.83 -12.32 1.37
CA PRO A 42 3.19 -12.84 1.34
C PRO A 42 4.17 -12.02 2.20
N PHE A 43 5.08 -12.74 2.85
CA PHE A 43 6.29 -12.21 3.46
C PHE A 43 7.47 -12.75 2.65
N LEU A 44 8.24 -11.86 2.05
CA LEU A 44 9.43 -12.17 1.27
C LEU A 44 10.68 -11.87 2.12
N SER A 45 11.65 -12.76 2.05
CA SER A 45 12.94 -12.63 2.72
C SER A 45 13.97 -12.08 1.75
N ASP A 46 14.61 -10.98 2.14
CA ASP A 46 15.82 -10.40 1.56
C ASP A 46 16.99 -10.60 2.53
N GLU A 47 17.17 -11.83 3.01
CA GLU A 47 18.24 -12.19 3.96
C GLU A 47 19.65 -11.80 3.45
N ASP A 48 19.85 -11.94 2.13
CA ASP A 48 21.06 -11.55 1.41
C ASP A 48 21.22 -10.02 1.23
N LYS A 49 20.21 -9.22 1.60
CA LYS A 49 20.19 -7.75 1.55
C LYS A 49 20.38 -7.19 0.13
N LYS A 50 19.97 -7.95 -0.89
CA LYS A 50 20.10 -7.55 -2.29
C LYS A 50 19.11 -6.44 -2.62
N VAL A 51 17.84 -6.64 -2.25
CA VAL A 51 16.76 -5.70 -2.57
C VAL A 51 16.96 -4.38 -1.84
N ILE A 52 17.27 -4.41 -0.54
CA ILE A 52 17.45 -3.16 0.23
C ILE A 52 18.66 -2.35 -0.25
N THR A 53 19.68 -3.03 -0.79
CA THR A 53 20.88 -2.39 -1.37
C THR A 53 20.56 -1.79 -2.74
N GLU A 54 19.91 -2.55 -3.62
CA GLU A 54 19.49 -2.06 -4.96
C GLU A 54 18.50 -0.89 -4.89
N LEU A 55 17.65 -0.87 -3.86
CA LEU A 55 16.73 0.23 -3.60
C LEU A 55 17.37 1.39 -2.81
N GLU A 56 18.62 1.26 -2.39
CA GLU A 56 19.35 2.27 -1.61
C GLU A 56 18.64 2.67 -0.30
N ILE A 57 17.99 1.71 0.36
CA ILE A 57 17.23 1.92 1.61
C ILE A 57 17.88 1.25 2.83
N VAL A 58 19.18 0.95 2.79
CA VAL A 58 19.89 0.39 3.93
C VAL A 58 20.01 1.45 5.04
N ASP A 59 19.59 1.09 6.26
CA ASP A 59 19.87 1.87 7.46
C ASP A 59 21.33 1.66 7.87
N THR A 60 22.11 2.74 7.86
CA THR A 60 23.54 2.74 8.17
C THR A 60 23.85 3.23 9.59
N THR A 61 22.84 3.42 10.45
CA THR A 61 23.06 3.88 11.82
C THR A 61 23.68 2.81 12.72
N ASP A 62 23.31 1.55 12.53
CA ASP A 62 24.02 0.39 13.08
C ASP A 62 24.88 -0.26 11.99
N ARG A 63 26.20 -0.23 12.19
CA ARG A 63 27.16 -0.81 11.23
C ARG A 63 27.22 -2.33 11.27
N TYR A 64 26.70 -2.97 12.32
CA TYR A 64 26.78 -4.41 12.52
C TYR A 64 25.52 -5.14 12.06
N HIS A 65 24.37 -4.45 12.05
CA HIS A 65 23.08 -5.03 11.68
C HIS A 65 22.39 -4.17 10.61
N PRO A 66 22.86 -4.22 9.34
CA PRO A 66 22.21 -3.48 8.27
C PRO A 66 20.79 -4.01 8.06
N VAL A 67 19.82 -3.13 8.26
CA VAL A 67 18.39 -3.38 8.08
C VAL A 67 17.82 -2.41 7.05
N ALA A 68 16.61 -2.65 6.57
CA ALA A 68 15.93 -1.68 5.74
C ALA A 68 15.45 -0.49 6.59
N ILE A 69 15.62 0.73 6.07
CA ILE A 69 14.74 1.84 6.42
C ILE A 69 13.32 1.40 6.03
N PRO A 70 12.35 1.49 6.94
CA PRO A 70 10.97 1.10 6.66
C PRO A 70 10.36 2.02 5.59
N TYR A 71 10.08 1.47 4.42
CA TYR A 71 9.32 2.14 3.36
C TYR A 71 8.04 1.39 3.04
N THR A 72 6.99 2.14 2.71
CA THR A 72 5.79 1.58 2.06
C THR A 72 5.67 2.20 0.68
N VAL A 73 5.62 1.36 -0.34
CA VAL A 73 5.46 1.79 -1.73
C VAL A 73 4.08 1.37 -2.22
N VAL A 74 3.29 2.32 -2.70
CA VAL A 74 1.99 2.07 -3.32
C VAL A 74 2.20 2.03 -4.83
N LEU A 75 1.77 0.94 -5.45
CA LEU A 75 1.96 0.67 -6.87
C LEU A 75 0.63 0.64 -7.61
N GLU A 76 0.62 1.16 -8.84
CA GLU A 76 -0.45 0.96 -9.81
C GLU A 76 -0.35 -0.46 -10.43
N ARG A 77 -1.37 -0.90 -11.19
CA ARG A 77 -1.47 -2.26 -11.75
C ARG A 77 -0.28 -2.64 -12.65
N ASP A 78 0.33 -1.67 -13.31
CA ASP A 78 1.50 -1.84 -14.18
C ASP A 78 2.84 -1.82 -13.42
N ARG A 79 2.79 -1.69 -12.08
CA ARG A 79 3.91 -1.51 -11.14
C ARG A 79 4.54 -0.12 -11.16
N THR A 80 3.89 0.86 -11.78
CA THR A 80 4.29 2.27 -11.64
C THR A 80 4.13 2.69 -10.19
N ILE A 81 5.14 3.38 -9.65
CA ILE A 81 5.09 3.93 -8.30
C ILE A 81 4.08 5.09 -8.27
N TYR A 82 3.01 4.91 -7.52
CA TYR A 82 2.04 5.97 -7.24
C TYR A 82 2.51 6.86 -6.09
N LYS A 83 3.04 6.24 -5.03
CA LYS A 83 3.43 6.96 -3.80
C LYS A 83 4.43 6.17 -2.98
N ILE A 84 5.27 6.88 -2.24
CA ILE A 84 6.25 6.32 -1.31
C ILE A 84 6.05 6.98 0.06
N TYR A 85 6.01 6.17 1.10
CA TYR A 85 6.03 6.61 2.49
C TYR A 85 7.40 6.26 3.10
N ASN A 86 8.13 7.28 3.53
CA ASN A 86 9.37 7.11 4.31
C ASN A 86 9.02 6.98 5.79
N GLY A 87 9.17 5.77 6.33
CA GLY A 87 8.84 5.44 7.71
C GLY A 87 10.00 5.54 8.70
N TRP A 88 11.11 6.21 8.34
CA TRP A 88 12.28 6.41 9.22
C TRP A 88 11.83 6.83 10.62
N TRP A 89 10.98 7.86 10.66
CA TRP A 89 10.19 8.17 11.84
C TRP A 89 8.86 7.43 11.78
N TYR A 90 8.41 6.94 12.93
CA TYR A 90 7.18 6.14 13.02
C TYR A 90 5.96 6.81 12.37
N VAL A 91 5.82 8.13 12.54
CA VAL A 91 4.72 8.93 11.97
C VAL A 91 4.77 9.08 10.44
N GLY A 92 5.89 8.72 9.80
CA GLY A 92 5.98 8.68 8.34
C GLY A 92 5.43 7.40 7.72
N ARG A 93 5.08 6.40 8.54
CA ARG A 93 4.48 5.14 8.08
C ARG A 93 2.98 5.37 7.84
N PRO A 94 2.41 4.84 6.75
CA PRO A 94 1.02 5.09 6.43
C PRO A 94 0.10 4.32 7.39
N THR A 95 -0.94 5.02 7.83
CA THR A 95 -2.12 4.42 8.45
C THR A 95 -2.90 3.57 7.45
N VAL A 96 -3.80 2.72 7.96
CA VAL A 96 -4.72 1.96 7.11
C VAL A 96 -5.61 2.90 6.29
N GLU A 97 -6.04 4.03 6.87
CA GLU A 97 -6.91 4.96 6.17
C GLU A 97 -6.22 5.67 5.01
N GLU A 98 -4.97 6.07 5.19
CA GLU A 98 -4.17 6.64 4.10
C GLU A 98 -4.00 5.64 2.95
N LEU A 99 -3.73 4.37 3.27
CA LEU A 99 -3.66 3.31 2.25
C LEU A 99 -5.00 3.10 1.56
N ARG A 100 -6.14 3.14 2.28
CA ARG A 100 -7.47 3.06 1.65
C ARG A 100 -7.72 4.20 0.68
N MET A 101 -7.35 5.43 1.06
CA MET A 101 -7.49 6.60 0.19
C MET A 101 -6.63 6.46 -1.07
N ASP A 102 -5.39 6.02 -0.94
CA ASP A 102 -4.48 5.81 -2.06
C ASP A 102 -4.99 4.68 -2.99
N LEU A 103 -5.42 3.54 -2.43
CA LEU A 103 -5.99 2.44 -3.20
C LEU A 103 -7.29 2.86 -3.90
N ARG A 104 -8.15 3.66 -3.25
CA ARG A 104 -9.36 4.22 -3.88
C ARG A 104 -9.01 5.13 -5.05
N ALA A 105 -7.99 5.98 -4.90
CA ALA A 105 -7.53 6.88 -5.95
C ALA A 105 -6.97 6.12 -7.17
N LEU A 106 -6.32 4.98 -6.96
CA LEU A 106 -5.86 4.10 -8.05
C LEU A 106 -7.01 3.34 -8.70
N MET A 107 -7.89 2.74 -7.90
CA MET A 107 -9.03 1.98 -8.41
C MET A 107 -10.01 2.84 -9.20
N SER A 108 -10.19 4.12 -8.84
CA SER A 108 -11.05 5.05 -9.58
C SER A 108 -10.57 5.41 -10.97
N ARG A 109 -9.30 5.13 -11.30
CA ARG A 109 -8.72 5.31 -12.65
C ARG A 109 -9.05 4.17 -13.59
N ARG A 110 -9.55 3.05 -13.07
CA ARG A 110 -9.89 1.91 -13.90
C ARG A 110 -11.07 2.24 -14.82
N GLN A 111 -11.00 1.74 -16.06
CA GLN A 111 -12.09 1.89 -17.02
C GLN A 111 -13.39 1.22 -16.55
N ASP A 112 -13.28 0.17 -15.74
CA ASP A 112 -14.38 -0.59 -15.15
C ASP A 112 -14.69 -0.17 -13.70
N TRP A 113 -14.23 1.01 -13.25
CA TRP A 113 -14.64 1.58 -11.95
C TRP A 113 -16.16 1.83 -11.88
N TRP A 114 -16.76 2.11 -13.03
CA TRP A 114 -18.19 2.24 -13.21
C TRP A 114 -18.72 1.06 -14.05
N TYR A 115 -19.88 0.54 -13.68
CA TYR A 115 -20.43 -0.68 -14.27
C TYR A 115 -20.92 -0.50 -15.71
N ASP A 116 -21.17 0.75 -16.13
CA ASP A 116 -21.59 1.08 -17.50
C ASP A 116 -20.41 1.60 -18.33
N LYS A 117 -20.63 1.74 -19.64
CA LYS A 117 -19.68 2.33 -20.59
C LYS A 117 -19.74 3.87 -20.63
N THR A 118 -20.72 4.49 -19.96
CA THR A 118 -20.84 5.94 -19.84
C THR A 118 -20.10 6.46 -18.60
N PRO A 119 -19.65 7.72 -18.54
CA PRO A 119 -19.12 8.30 -17.31
C PRO A 119 -20.17 8.25 -16.18
N PRO A 120 -19.77 8.04 -14.91
CA PRO A 120 -20.71 8.08 -13.80
C PRO A 120 -21.31 9.49 -13.66
N PRO A 121 -22.56 9.62 -13.14
CA PRO A 121 -23.26 10.91 -13.07
C PRO A 121 -22.49 12.02 -12.34
N TYR A 122 -21.68 11.66 -11.34
CA TYR A 122 -20.85 12.60 -10.58
C TYR A 122 -19.55 13.02 -11.29
N ALA A 123 -19.13 12.32 -12.35
CA ALA A 123 -17.97 12.66 -13.16
C ALA A 123 -18.34 13.45 -14.42
N GLN A 124 -19.64 13.62 -14.69
CA GLN A 124 -20.10 14.53 -15.73
C GLN A 124 -19.74 15.95 -15.29
N LYS A 125 -19.02 16.70 -16.14
CA LYS A 125 -18.71 18.11 -15.89
C LYS A 125 -20.02 18.85 -15.62
N SER A 126 -20.07 19.55 -14.51
CA SER A 126 -21.17 20.43 -14.11
C SER A 126 -21.18 21.68 -15.00
N ASP A 127 -21.55 21.54 -16.27
CA ASP A 127 -21.84 22.70 -17.11
C ASP A 127 -23.27 23.22 -16.87
N GLU A 128 -24.12 22.47 -16.14
CA GLU A 128 -25.46 22.90 -15.77
C GLU A 128 -25.87 22.34 -14.40
N LEU A 129 -25.86 23.17 -13.36
CA LEU A 129 -26.69 22.93 -12.18
C LEU A 129 -27.56 24.19 -11.98
N PRO A 130 -28.88 24.14 -12.24
CA PRO A 130 -29.79 25.21 -11.89
C PRO A 130 -30.13 25.07 -10.41
N PHE A 131 -29.19 25.43 -9.54
CA PHE A 131 -29.50 25.60 -8.11
C PHE A 131 -29.52 27.10 -7.80
N HIS A 132 -30.61 27.77 -8.19
CA HIS A 132 -30.98 29.02 -7.55
C HIS A 132 -31.47 28.70 -6.14
N MET A 133 -30.55 28.81 -5.19
CA MET A 133 -30.91 28.95 -3.78
C MET A 133 -31.40 30.38 -3.60
N GLU A 134 -32.72 30.58 -3.72
CA GLU A 134 -33.36 31.81 -3.27
C GLU A 134 -33.06 31.98 -1.77
N ARG A 135 -32.61 33.19 -1.42
CA ARG A 135 -32.28 33.62 -0.05
C ARG A 135 -33.54 34.00 0.71
#